data_AF-A0A353U311-F1
#
_entry.id   AF-A0A353U311-F1
#
_cell.length_a   1.000
_cell.length_b   1.000
_cell.length_c   1.000
_cell.angle_alpha   90.00
_cell.angle_beta   90.00
_cell.angle_gamma   90.00
#
_symmetry.space_group_name_H-M   'P 1'
#
loop_
_entity.id
_entity.type
_entity.pdbx_description
1 polymer ?
#
loop_
_entity_poly.entity_id
_entity_poly.type
_entity_poly.pdbx_seq_one_letter_code
_entity_poly.pdbx_strand_id
1 'polypeptide(L)' 'MLALWKKEVMTFFGSLTGYLVAGVFLVILSLFLWFIPGNMNIPMGAYATLDSLFWIAPWIYLFLVPAIT' A
#
# COMPACT_ATOMS: atom_id res chain seq x y z
N MET A 1 24.41 11.12 -5.73
CA MET A 1 22.93 10.98 -5.61
C MET A 1 22.45 9.54 -5.76
N LEU A 2 22.80 8.84 -6.85
CA LEU A 2 22.38 7.44 -7.07
C LEU A 2 22.82 6.47 -5.94
N ALA A 3 24.03 6.64 -5.40
CA ALA A 3 24.54 5.84 -4.28
C ALA A 3 23.75 6.03 -2.98
N LEU A 4 23.27 7.24 -2.70
CA LEU A 4 22.43 7.54 -1.52
C LEU A 4 21.05 6.92 -1.67
N TRP A 5 20.40 7.11 -2.83
CA TRP A 5 19.11 6.48 -3.11
C TRP A 5 19.18 4.95 -2.97
N LYS A 6 20.22 4.32 -3.55
CA LYS A 6 20.43 2.88 -3.44
C LYS A 6 20.62 2.45 -1.98
N LYS A 7 21.36 3.22 -1.18
CA LYS A 7 21.54 2.95 0.25
C LYS A 7 20.20 2.96 0.99
N GLU A 8 19.37 3.98 0.79
CA GLU A 8 18.07 4.09 1.47
C GLU A 8 17.12 2.93 1.09
N VAL A 9 17.02 2.60 -0.21
CA VAL A 9 16.18 1.49 -0.69
C VAL A 9 16.67 0.15 -0.11
N MET A 10 17.98 -0.10 -0.13
CA MET A 10 18.53 -1.33 0.46
C MET A 10 18.43 -1.36 1.98
N THR A 11 18.43 -0.22 2.66
CA THR A 11 18.26 -0.15 4.12
C THR A 11 16.82 -0.51 4.48
N PHE A 12 15.84 0.01 3.75
CA PHE A 12 14.42 -0.31 3.95
C PHE A 12 14.12 -1.79 3.64
N PHE A 13 14.45 -2.25 2.43
CA PHE A 13 14.20 -3.64 2.01
C PHE A 13 15.23 -4.64 2.56
N GLY A 14 16.24 -4.19 3.31
CA GLY A 14 17.13 -5.07 4.07
C GLY A 14 16.53 -5.56 5.39
N SER A 15 15.40 -4.98 5.80
CA SER A 15 14.71 -5.28 7.06
C SER A 15 13.52 -6.21 6.85
N LEU A 16 13.29 -7.12 7.80
CA LEU A 16 12.09 -7.98 7.80
C LEU A 16 10.81 -7.13 7.94
N THR A 17 10.87 -6.06 8.72
CA THR A 17 9.76 -5.12 8.94
C THR A 17 9.33 -4.44 7.65
N GLY A 18 10.27 -4.03 6.78
CA GLY A 18 9.96 -3.43 5.48
C GLY A 18 9.13 -4.35 4.58
N TYR A 19 9.49 -5.64 4.51
CA TYR A 19 8.71 -6.64 3.77
C TYR A 19 7.33 -6.90 4.38
N LEU A 20 7.23 -6.97 5.71
CA LEU A 20 5.96 -7.14 6.41
C LEU A 20 5.01 -5.97 6.15
N VAL A 21 5.49 -4.74 6.25
CA VAL A 21 4.70 -3.54 5.99
C VAL A 21 4.21 -3.51 4.54
N ALA A 22 5.08 -3.82 3.57
CA ALA A 22 4.69 -3.90 2.16
C ALA A 22 3.63 -5.00 1.92
N GLY A 23 3.79 -6.17 2.54
CA GLY A 23 2.83 -7.27 2.43
C GLY A 23 1.47 -6.90 3.02
N VAL A 24 1.44 -6.35 4.24
CA VAL A 24 0.20 -5.91 4.90
C VAL A 24 -0.50 -4.83 4.10
N PHE A 25 0.24 -3.84 3.59
CA PHE A 25 -0.29 -2.79 2.72
C PHE A 25 -1.01 -3.37 1.50
N LEU A 26 -0.36 -4.30 0.79
CA LEU A 26 -0.94 -4.93 -0.41
C LEU A 26 -2.15 -5.79 -0.08
N VAL A 27 -2.12 -6.56 1.01
CA VAL A 27 -3.25 -7.41 1.43
C VAL A 27 -4.46 -6.55 1.77
N ILE A 28 -4.28 -5.49 2.56
CA ILE A 28 -5.37 -4.59 2.94
C ILE A 28 -5.95 -3.90 1.68
N LEU A 29 -5.12 -3.34 0.81
CA LEU A 29 -5.58 -2.74 -0.44
C LEU A 29 -6.36 -3.73 -1.30
N SER A 30 -5.85 -4.95 -1.43
CA SER A 30 -6.47 -5.98 -2.25
C SER A 30 -7.85 -6.35 -1.70
N LEU A 31 -7.97 -6.51 -0.38
CA LEU A 31 -9.23 -6.81 0.30
C LEU A 31 -10.29 -5.74 0.02
N PHE A 32 -9.98 -4.46 0.23
CA PHE A 32 -10.95 -3.37 0.05
C PHE A 32 -11.34 -3.12 -1.41
N LEU A 33 -10.39 -3.26 -2.35
CA LEU A 33 -10.63 -2.91 -3.75
C LEU A 33 -11.21 -4.07 -4.58
N TRP A 34 -10.96 -5.33 -4.17
CA TRP A 34 -11.31 -6.49 -5.00
C TRP A 34 -12.28 -7.45 -4.33
N PHE A 35 -12.15 -7.69 -3.01
CA PHE A 35 -12.91 -8.75 -2.34
C PHE A 35 -14.16 -8.24 -1.60
N ILE A 36 -14.08 -7.07 -0.96
CA ILE A 36 -15.18 -6.53 -0.16
C ILE A 36 -16.18 -5.84 -1.10
N PRO A 37 -17.47 -6.23 -1.13
CA PRO A 37 -18.48 -5.58 -1.94
C PRO A 37 -18.83 -4.20 -1.37
N GLY A 38 -18.90 -3.17 -2.22
CA GLY A 38 -19.25 -1.81 -1.82
C GLY A 38 -18.75 -0.77 -2.83
N ASN A 39 -18.91 0.52 -2.51
CA ASN A 39 -18.54 1.63 -3.40
C ASN A 39 -17.04 1.70 -3.74
N MET A 40 -16.19 1.08 -2.90
CA MET A 40 -14.74 1.04 -3.12
C MET A 40 -14.30 -0.12 -4.02
N ASN A 41 -15.17 -1.10 -4.26
CA ASN A 41 -14.84 -2.29 -5.03
C ASN A 41 -14.76 -1.94 -6.52
N ILE A 42 -13.60 -2.18 -7.14
CA ILE A 42 -13.33 -1.81 -8.53
C ILE A 42 -14.15 -2.68 -9.50
N PRO A 43 -14.18 -4.02 -9.40
CA PRO A 43 -15.01 -4.86 -10.27
C PRO A 43 -16.51 -4.58 -10.21
N MET A 44 -17.03 -4.20 -9.04
CA MET A 44 -18.45 -3.94 -8.83
C MET A 44 -18.84 -2.47 -9.03
N GLY A 45 -17.87 -1.60 -9.35
CA GLY A 45 -18.10 -0.20 -9.61
C GLY A 45 -18.82 0.04 -10.95
N ALA A 46 -19.64 1.08 -11.02
CA ALA A 46 -20.30 1.48 -12.27
C ALA A 46 -19.31 2.02 -13.33
N TYR A 47 -18.10 2.42 -12.92
CA TYR A 47 -17.07 2.98 -13.78
C TYR A 47 -15.70 2.38 -13.47
N ALA A 48 -14.92 2.11 -14.51
CA ALA A 48 -13.54 1.65 -14.39
C ALA A 48 -12.62 2.81 -13.99
N THR A 49 -12.50 3.06 -12.68
CA THR A 49 -11.69 4.14 -12.10
C THR A 49 -10.79 3.61 -10.99
N LEU A 50 -9.75 4.39 -10.66
CA LEU A 50 -8.82 4.10 -9.55
C LEU A 50 -9.03 5.04 -8.36
N ASP A 51 -10.13 5.79 -8.33
CA ASP A 51 -10.39 6.80 -7.31
C ASP A 51 -10.39 6.18 -5.90
N SER A 52 -10.99 5.01 -5.75
CA SER A 52 -11.00 4.24 -4.49
C SER A 52 -9.59 3.86 -4.01
N LEU A 53 -8.67 3.52 -4.93
CA LEU A 53 -7.27 3.22 -4.60
C LEU A 53 -6.57 4.46 -4.04
N PHE A 54 -6.66 5.59 -4.73
CA PHE A 54 -6.01 6.84 -4.32
C PHE A 54 -6.65 7.45 -3.08
N TRP A 55 -7.92 7.15 -2.80
CA TRP A 55 -8.59 7.57 -1.59
C TRP A 55 -8.11 6.78 -0.36
N ILE A 56 -8.01 5.45 -0.45
CA ILE A 56 -7.69 4.61 0.71
C ILE A 56 -6.18 4.44 0.96
N ALA A 57 -5.36 4.43 -0.08
CA ALA A 57 -3.92 4.18 0.05
C ALA A 57 -3.18 5.15 0.98
N PRO A 58 -3.45 6.48 0.97
CA PRO A 58 -2.79 7.41 1.89
C PRO A 58 -3.09 7.12 3.36
N TRP A 59 -4.32 6.70 3.68
CA TRP A 59 -4.72 6.37 5.05
C TRP A 59 -4.00 5.13 5.56
N ILE A 60 -3.97 4.07 4.74
CA ILE A 60 -3.26 2.83 5.08
C ILE A 60 -1.77 3.11 5.22
N TYR A 61 -1.20 3.91 4.31
CA TYR A 61 0.22 4.27 4.39
C TYR A 61 0.52 5.05 5.67
N LEU A 62 -0.27 6.08 6.00
CA LEU A 62 -0.11 6.89 7.22
C LEU A 62 -0.18 6.04 8.49
N PHE A 63 -1.06 5.03 8.52
CA PHE A 63 -1.14 4.09 9.63
C PHE A 63 0.08 3.16 9.73
N LEU A 64 0.66 2.76 8.60
CA LEU A 64 1.80 1.85 8.56
C LEU A 64 3.17 2.52 8.71
N VAL A 65 3.30 3.83 8.41
CA VAL A 65 4.57 4.57 8.55
C VAL A 65 5.20 4.41 9.95
N PRO A 66 4.46 4.55 11.07
CA PRO A 66 5.03 4.38 12.41
C PRO A 66 5.56 2.96 12.71
N ALA A 67 5.11 1.94 11.96
CA ALA A 67 5.59 0.56 12.12
C ALA A 67 6.95 0.33 11.45
N ILE A 68 7.40 1.27 10.61
CA ILE A 68 8.73 1.29 10.02
C ILE A 68 9.65 2.03 11.00
N THR A 69 10.44 1.28 11.77
CA THR A 69 11.49 1.79 12.68
C THR A 69 12.85 1.33 12.23
#